data_AF-A0A841TXZ0-F1
#
_entry.id   AF-A0A841TXZ0-F1
#
_cell.length_a   1.000
_cell.length_b   1.000
_cell.length_c   1.000
_cell.angle_alpha   90.00
_cell.angle_beta   90.00
_cell.angle_gamma   90.00
#
_symmetry.space_group_name_H-M   'P 1'
#
loop_
_entity.id
_entity.type
_entity.pdbx_description
1 polymer ?
#
loop_
_entity_poly.entity_id
_entity_poly.type
_entity_poly.pdbx_seq_one_letter_code
_entity_poly.pdbx_strand_id
1 'polypeptide(L)'
;MSVFAHGDEWFLYYECGGEAFVDPDSLFAEAGERLAAWPGGGRPRRWAPMTDIFHYQRPVSDEHWARRRPDRVPYGRIAVLKPEEIASYVYYHYQYQEERPGDGDKYGIIGLHENVLFFYSELPATLEAAPYEGKLKTKLRPDDWQAAMDPHFAKWPDAPAGEEIWRKLPLALEARSSQGRSA
;
A
#
# COMPACT_ATOMS: atom_id res chain seq x y z
N MET A 1 -6.29 -10.70 -3.56
CA MET A 1 -5.86 -9.72 -4.56
C MET A 1 -6.95 -8.69 -4.75
N SER A 2 -6.56 -7.42 -4.85
CA SER A 2 -7.45 -6.27 -5.00
C SER A 2 -6.87 -5.35 -6.06
N VAL A 3 -7.72 -4.90 -7.00
CA VAL A 3 -7.35 -3.97 -8.06
C VAL A 3 -8.20 -2.73 -7.94
N PHE A 4 -7.55 -1.58 -7.97
CA PHE A 4 -8.16 -0.27 -7.89
C PHE A 4 -7.88 0.52 -9.16
N ALA A 5 -8.78 1.43 -9.54
CA ALA A 5 -8.67 2.20 -10.78
C ALA A 5 -8.59 3.71 -10.53
N HIS A 6 -7.78 4.41 -11.32
CA HIS A 6 -7.71 5.87 -11.36
C HIS A 6 -7.57 6.36 -12.80
N GLY A 7 -8.68 6.75 -13.43
CA GLY A 7 -8.66 7.01 -14.88
C GLY A 7 -8.21 5.77 -15.64
N ASP A 8 -7.11 5.87 -16.38
CA ASP A 8 -6.50 4.77 -17.14
C ASP A 8 -5.43 3.99 -16.35
N GLU A 9 -5.16 4.38 -15.10
CA GLU A 9 -4.18 3.75 -14.22
C GLU A 9 -4.82 2.68 -13.33
N TRP A 10 -4.07 1.60 -13.07
CA TRP A 10 -4.51 0.46 -12.27
C TRP A 10 -3.51 0.18 -11.15
N PHE A 11 -4.03 0.06 -9.92
CA PHE A 11 -3.23 -0.20 -8.73
C PHE A 11 -3.57 -1.59 -8.20
N LEU A 12 -2.56 -2.45 -8.15
CA LEU A 12 -2.68 -3.85 -7.78
C LEU A 12 -2.07 -4.09 -6.40
N TYR A 13 -2.88 -4.60 -5.47
CA TYR A 13 -2.41 -5.20 -4.23
C TYR A 13 -2.70 -6.70 -4.23
N TYR A 14 -1.68 -7.50 -3.92
CA TYR A 14 -1.82 -8.94 -3.76
C TYR A 14 -0.75 -9.47 -2.81
N GLU A 15 -1.06 -10.63 -2.25
CA GLU A 15 -0.17 -11.37 -1.36
C GLU A 15 0.09 -12.73 -2.00
N CYS A 16 1.32 -13.22 -1.87
CA CYS A 16 1.70 -14.56 -2.29
C CYS A 16 1.99 -15.39 -1.04
N GLY A 17 1.37 -16.58 -0.94
CA GLY A 17 1.76 -17.58 0.06
C GLY A 17 2.98 -18.37 -0.44
N GLY A 18 3.91 -18.69 0.46
CA GLY A 18 5.12 -19.46 0.15
C GLY A 18 6.29 -18.61 -0.39
N GLU A 19 7.30 -19.27 -0.94
CA GLU A 19 8.60 -18.64 -1.30
C GLU A 19 8.65 -18.04 -2.71
N ALA A 20 7.67 -18.34 -3.58
CA ALA A 20 7.70 -17.92 -4.97
C ALA A 20 6.87 -16.65 -5.21
N PHE A 21 7.54 -15.60 -5.72
CA PHE A 21 6.88 -14.43 -6.28
C PHE A 21 6.01 -14.85 -7.48
N VAL A 22 4.74 -14.45 -7.45
CA VAL A 22 3.82 -14.63 -8.58
C VAL A 22 3.84 -13.38 -9.44
N ASP A 23 4.26 -13.53 -10.70
CA ASP A 23 4.31 -12.40 -11.63
C ASP A 23 2.90 -11.85 -11.91
N PRO A 24 2.64 -10.54 -11.72
CA PRO A 24 1.39 -9.89 -12.10
C PRO A 24 0.96 -10.18 -13.54
N ASP A 25 1.90 -10.29 -14.48
CA ASP A 25 1.56 -10.64 -15.88
C ASP A 25 0.92 -12.04 -15.98
N SER A 26 1.26 -12.97 -15.08
CA SER A 26 0.63 -14.30 -15.02
C SER A 26 -0.77 -14.27 -14.41
N LEU A 27 -1.04 -13.34 -13.48
CA LEU A 27 -2.36 -13.15 -12.86
C LEU A 27 -3.36 -12.54 -13.84
N PHE A 28 -2.87 -11.77 -14.82
CA PHE A 28 -3.67 -11.03 -15.79
C PHE A 28 -3.36 -11.42 -17.24
N ALA A 29 -2.96 -12.67 -17.51
CA ALA A 29 -2.40 -13.08 -18.81
C ALA A 29 -3.17 -12.56 -20.04
N GLU A 30 -4.51 -12.65 -20.05
CA GLU A 30 -5.35 -12.18 -21.17
C GLU A 30 -5.61 -10.67 -21.16
N ALA A 31 -5.70 -10.06 -19.98
CA ALA A 31 -6.00 -8.63 -19.83
C ALA A 31 -4.75 -7.75 -19.94
N GLY A 32 -3.59 -8.29 -19.62
CA GLY A 32 -2.30 -7.60 -19.59
C GLY A 32 -1.89 -7.06 -20.95
N GLU A 33 -2.31 -7.70 -22.05
CA GLU A 33 -2.03 -7.20 -23.41
C GLU A 33 -2.68 -5.85 -23.72
N ARG A 34 -3.71 -5.47 -22.97
CA ARG A 34 -4.37 -4.17 -23.08
C ARG A 34 -3.71 -3.09 -22.24
N LEU A 35 -2.78 -3.44 -21.35
CA LEU A 35 -2.04 -2.48 -20.55
C LEU A 35 -0.94 -1.83 -21.38
N ALA A 36 -0.86 -0.51 -21.28
CA ALA A 36 0.25 0.24 -21.86
C ALA A 36 1.58 -0.22 -21.21
N ALA A 37 2.64 -0.27 -22.01
CA ALA A 37 3.96 -0.61 -21.51
C ALA A 37 4.57 0.60 -20.78
N TRP A 38 4.93 0.41 -19.52
CA TRP A 38 5.71 1.39 -18.76
C TRP A 38 7.17 1.36 -19.24
N PRO A 39 7.79 2.51 -19.59
CA PRO A 39 9.13 2.60 -20.17
C PRO A 39 10.25 2.45 -19.13
N GLY A 40 10.16 1.46 -18.25
CA GLY A 40 11.11 1.24 -17.15
C GLY A 40 12.58 1.12 -17.61
N GLY A 41 13.52 1.38 -16.69
CA GLY A 41 14.93 1.60 -17.05
C GLY A 41 15.69 0.46 -17.74
N GLY A 42 15.23 -0.80 -17.66
CA GLY A 42 15.88 -1.95 -18.32
C GLY A 42 15.06 -2.55 -19.46
N ARG A 43 13.75 -2.74 -19.25
CA ARG A 43 12.81 -3.24 -20.25
C ARG A 43 11.42 -2.69 -19.99
N PRO A 44 10.57 -2.55 -21.02
CA PRO A 44 9.17 -2.23 -20.83
C PRO A 44 8.48 -3.29 -19.98
N ARG A 45 7.54 -2.85 -19.14
CA ARG A 45 6.74 -3.73 -18.26
C ARG A 45 5.31 -3.23 -18.19
N ARG A 46 4.34 -4.13 -18.08
CA ARG A 46 2.91 -3.78 -17.94
C ARG A 46 2.55 -3.42 -16.50
N TRP A 47 3.23 -4.06 -15.56
CA TRP A 47 3.12 -3.77 -14.13
C TRP A 47 4.43 -3.20 -13.60
N ALA A 48 4.38 -1.99 -13.04
CA ALA A 48 5.51 -1.38 -12.38
C ALA A 48 5.43 -1.66 -10.87
N PRO A 49 6.44 -2.33 -10.26
CA PRO A 49 6.47 -2.54 -8.82
C PRO A 49 6.59 -1.20 -8.10
N MET A 50 5.85 -1.09 -7.00
CA MET A 50 5.97 0.01 -6.04
C MET A 50 6.82 -0.48 -4.87
N THR A 51 7.75 0.34 -4.40
CA THR A 51 8.60 0.03 -3.24
C THR A 51 7.74 0.13 -1.97
N ASP A 52 7.77 -0.90 -1.11
CA ASP A 52 7.21 -0.81 0.24
C ASP A 52 8.04 0.18 1.06
N ILE A 53 7.45 1.33 1.37
CA ILE A 53 8.09 2.39 2.16
C ILE A 53 7.48 2.53 3.56
N PHE A 54 6.36 1.85 3.82
CA PHE A 54 5.67 1.90 5.10
C PHE A 54 4.67 0.76 5.22
N HIS A 55 4.66 0.11 6.37
CA HIS A 55 3.57 -0.76 6.77
C HIS A 55 3.32 -0.63 8.28
N TYR A 56 2.06 -0.69 8.69
CA TYR A 56 1.76 -0.75 10.13
C TYR A 56 2.21 -2.08 10.72
N GLN A 57 2.04 -3.18 9.99
CA GLN A 57 2.59 -4.47 10.36
C GLN A 57 3.19 -5.21 9.16
N ARG A 58 4.12 -6.13 9.44
CA ARG A 58 4.64 -7.11 8.48
C ARG A 58 4.16 -8.52 8.82
N PRO A 59 4.00 -9.41 7.82
CA PRO A 59 3.71 -10.82 8.07
C PRO A 59 4.85 -11.46 8.88
N VAL A 60 4.47 -12.35 9.81
CA VAL A 60 5.40 -13.10 10.68
C VAL A 60 5.14 -14.59 10.57
N SER A 61 3.88 -14.98 10.44
CA SER A 61 3.42 -16.33 10.12
C SER A 61 2.09 -16.25 9.38
N ASP A 62 1.67 -17.34 8.75
CA ASP A 62 0.35 -17.44 8.11
C ASP A 62 -0.78 -17.23 9.12
N GLU A 63 -0.64 -17.78 10.33
CA GLU A 63 -1.60 -17.59 11.42
C GLU A 63 -1.69 -16.12 11.84
N HIS A 64 -0.54 -15.44 11.94
CA HIS A 64 -0.50 -14.02 12.20
C HIS A 64 -1.20 -13.25 11.06
N TRP A 65 -0.95 -13.58 9.80
CA TRP A 65 -1.44 -12.78 8.67
C TRP A 65 -2.88 -13.12 8.24
N ALA A 66 -3.44 -14.22 8.73
CA ALA A 66 -4.79 -14.67 8.41
C ALA A 66 -5.87 -13.62 8.76
N ARG A 67 -6.79 -13.40 7.82
CA ARG A 67 -7.97 -12.52 8.04
C ARG A 67 -8.99 -13.25 8.89
N ARG A 68 -9.34 -12.66 10.04
CA ARG A 68 -10.36 -13.19 10.97
C ARG A 68 -11.77 -12.67 10.68
N ARG A 69 -11.86 -11.51 10.03
CA ARG A 69 -13.12 -10.88 9.64
C ARG A 69 -13.43 -11.21 8.19
N PRO A 70 -14.59 -11.78 7.85
CA PRO A 70 -14.98 -12.07 6.47
C PRO A 70 -15.61 -10.86 5.74
N ASP A 71 -16.15 -9.91 6.48
CA ASP A 71 -16.84 -8.69 6.02
C ASP A 71 -15.90 -7.55 5.63
N ARG A 72 -14.59 -7.74 5.81
CA ARG A 72 -13.55 -6.77 5.41
C ARG A 72 -13.65 -6.38 3.93
N VAL A 73 -13.46 -5.09 3.67
CA VAL A 73 -13.49 -4.50 2.34
C VAL A 73 -12.12 -3.88 2.04
N PRO A 74 -11.47 -4.24 0.91
CA PRO A 74 -10.26 -3.57 0.46
C PRO A 74 -10.48 -2.07 0.31
N TYR A 75 -9.51 -1.28 0.76
CA TYR A 75 -9.55 0.17 0.70
C TYR A 75 -8.24 0.70 0.12
N GLY A 76 -8.34 1.38 -1.03
CA GLY A 76 -7.21 1.91 -1.76
C GLY A 76 -7.28 3.43 -1.82
N ARG A 77 -6.14 4.09 -1.66
CA ARG A 77 -5.98 5.54 -1.86
C ARG A 77 -4.68 5.84 -2.59
N ILE A 78 -4.65 6.95 -3.31
CA ILE A 78 -3.43 7.48 -3.92
C ILE A 78 -3.14 8.91 -3.48
N ALA A 79 -1.87 9.24 -3.47
CA ALA A 79 -1.38 10.61 -3.28
C ALA A 79 -0.15 10.82 -4.15
N VAL A 80 0.19 12.09 -4.41
CA VAL A 80 1.37 12.47 -5.18
C VAL A 80 2.30 13.26 -4.28
N LEU A 81 3.56 12.86 -4.23
CA LEU A 81 4.62 13.59 -3.57
C LEU A 81 5.22 14.63 -4.50
N LYS A 82 5.67 15.75 -3.93
CA LYS A 82 6.63 16.62 -4.60
C LYS A 82 7.95 15.85 -4.74
N PRO A 83 8.58 15.79 -5.94
CA PRO A 83 9.78 15.00 -6.15
C PRO A 83 10.91 15.28 -5.15
N GLU A 84 11.10 16.55 -4.79
CA GLU A 84 12.11 17.02 -3.84
C GLU A 84 11.86 16.60 -2.38
N GLU A 85 10.63 16.18 -2.06
CA GLU A 85 10.22 15.80 -0.70
C GLU A 85 10.22 14.28 -0.48
N ILE A 86 10.43 13.47 -1.53
CA ILE A 86 10.32 12.00 -1.47
C ILE A 86 11.23 11.41 -0.39
N ALA A 87 12.49 11.81 -0.34
CA ALA A 87 13.46 11.24 0.60
C ALA A 87 13.07 11.53 2.06
N SER A 88 12.61 12.75 2.33
CA SER A 88 12.13 13.15 3.66
C SER A 88 10.87 12.37 4.06
N TYR A 89 9.92 12.21 3.14
CA TYR A 89 8.71 11.43 3.38
C TYR A 89 9.02 9.98 3.77
N VAL A 90 9.91 9.33 3.01
CA VAL A 90 10.35 7.95 3.27
C VAL A 90 11.07 7.86 4.61
N TYR A 91 11.94 8.83 4.93
CA TYR A 91 12.62 8.89 6.23
C TYR A 91 11.62 8.92 7.39
N TYR A 92 10.64 9.82 7.35
CA TYR A 92 9.63 9.93 8.42
C TYR A 92 8.77 8.67 8.55
N HIS A 93 8.40 8.04 7.43
CA HIS A 93 7.61 6.82 7.48
C HIS A 93 8.40 5.62 8.00
N TYR A 94 9.67 5.48 7.61
CA TYR A 94 10.56 4.49 8.20
C TYR A 94 10.75 4.73 9.70
N GLN A 95 10.89 5.99 10.11
CA GLN A 95 10.95 6.37 11.52
C GLN A 95 9.69 5.93 12.28
N TYR A 96 8.52 6.21 11.72
CA TYR A 96 7.24 5.91 12.36
C TYR A 96 6.99 4.40 12.48
N GLN A 97 7.19 3.62 11.40
CA GLN A 97 6.92 2.18 11.42
C GLN A 97 7.80 1.45 12.44
N GLU A 98 9.05 1.89 12.64
CA GLU A 98 9.99 1.22 13.54
C GLU A 98 9.84 1.71 14.99
N GLU A 99 9.35 2.93 15.23
CA GLU A 99 9.05 3.42 16.59
C GLU A 99 7.67 2.97 17.09
N ARG A 100 6.72 2.71 16.18
CA ARG A 100 5.32 2.39 16.49
C ARG A 100 4.74 1.25 15.62
N PRO A 101 5.32 0.04 15.63
CA PRO A 101 4.70 -1.09 14.95
C PRO A 101 3.27 -1.37 15.45
N GLY A 102 2.33 -1.59 14.54
CA GLY A 102 0.94 -1.91 14.85
C GLY A 102 0.05 -0.72 15.19
N ASP A 103 0.52 0.52 15.02
CA ASP A 103 -0.22 1.75 15.34
C ASP A 103 -1.28 2.13 14.27
N GLY A 104 -1.90 1.14 13.65
CA GLY A 104 -2.89 1.31 12.58
C GLY A 104 -3.44 -0.02 12.08
N ASP A 105 -4.10 0.02 10.91
CA ASP A 105 -4.65 -1.19 10.29
C ASP A 105 -3.52 -2.18 10.01
N LYS A 106 -3.65 -3.40 10.52
CA LYS A 106 -2.67 -4.48 10.37
C LYS A 106 -2.21 -4.71 8.92
N TYR A 107 -3.11 -4.54 7.96
CA TYR A 107 -2.87 -4.76 6.54
C TYR A 107 -2.52 -3.46 5.79
N GLY A 108 -2.44 -2.34 6.50
CA GLY A 108 -2.15 -1.03 5.96
C GLY A 108 -0.70 -0.91 5.50
N ILE A 109 -0.50 -0.60 4.22
CA ILE A 109 0.81 -0.50 3.55
C ILE A 109 0.81 0.65 2.53
N ILE A 110 1.94 1.34 2.41
CA ILE A 110 2.20 2.36 1.38
C ILE A 110 3.27 1.86 0.42
N GLY A 111 2.89 1.71 -0.84
CA GLY A 111 3.82 1.56 -1.96
C GLY A 111 4.18 2.91 -2.59
N LEU A 112 5.42 3.07 -3.02
CA LEU A 112 5.91 4.24 -3.77
C LEU A 112 6.43 3.82 -5.15
N HIS A 113 5.94 4.47 -6.21
CA HIS A 113 6.51 4.38 -7.55
C HIS A 113 6.75 5.79 -8.09
N GLU A 114 8.00 6.11 -8.40
CA GLU A 114 8.44 7.49 -8.70
C GLU A 114 8.00 8.45 -7.58
N ASN A 115 7.00 9.30 -7.82
CA ASN A 115 6.42 10.20 -6.82
C ASN A 115 4.94 9.87 -6.51
N VAL A 116 4.42 8.74 -6.98
CA VAL A 116 3.05 8.29 -6.72
C VAL A 116 3.04 7.31 -5.56
N LEU A 117 2.23 7.63 -4.56
CA LEU A 117 1.94 6.78 -3.42
C LEU A 117 0.65 6.00 -3.66
N PHE A 118 0.66 4.72 -3.30
CA PHE A 118 -0.53 3.90 -3.21
C PHE A 118 -0.62 3.34 -1.80
N PHE A 119 -1.68 3.70 -1.08
CA PHE A 119 -2.00 3.16 0.23
C PHE A 119 -3.11 2.11 0.11
N TYR A 120 -2.79 0.88 0.52
CA TYR A 120 -3.76 -0.19 0.69
C TYR A 120 -4.04 -0.38 2.18
N SER A 121 -5.30 -0.61 2.55
CA SER A 121 -5.72 -1.10 3.87
C SER A 121 -7.04 -1.88 3.77
N GLU A 122 -7.55 -2.36 4.90
CA GLU A 122 -8.87 -3.01 4.96
C GLU A 122 -9.85 -2.24 5.87
N LEU A 123 -11.14 -2.26 5.54
CA LEU A 123 -12.22 -1.67 6.34
C LEU A 123 -13.22 -2.73 6.81
N PRO A 124 -13.67 -2.72 8.06
CA PRO A 124 -13.14 -1.92 9.17
C PRO A 124 -11.70 -2.32 9.51
N ALA A 125 -10.93 -1.36 10.04
CA ALA A 125 -9.53 -1.59 10.39
C ALA A 125 -9.37 -2.74 11.40
N THR A 126 -8.35 -3.56 11.18
CA THR A 126 -7.91 -4.62 12.08
C THR A 126 -6.81 -4.06 12.98
N LEU A 127 -7.20 -3.64 14.19
CA LEU A 127 -6.28 -3.09 15.19
C LEU A 127 -5.81 -4.20 16.13
N GLU A 128 -4.55 -4.58 16.00
CA GLU A 128 -3.89 -5.61 16.81
C GLU A 128 -2.48 -5.14 17.16
N ALA A 129 -1.94 -5.57 18.29
CA ALA A 129 -0.55 -5.30 18.62
C ALA A 129 0.37 -6.09 17.67
N ALA A 130 1.45 -5.45 17.20
CA ALA A 130 2.46 -6.16 16.42
C ALA A 130 3.16 -7.21 17.30
N PRO A 131 3.39 -8.45 16.82
CA PRO A 131 4.06 -9.51 17.58
C PRO A 131 5.60 -9.34 17.61
N TYR A 132 6.10 -8.13 17.35
CA TYR A 132 7.51 -7.80 17.29
C TYR A 132 7.72 -6.34 17.68
N GLU A 133 8.95 -6.03 18.08
CA GLU A 133 9.38 -4.66 18.25
C GLU A 133 10.02 -4.13 16.97
N GLY A 134 9.89 -2.83 16.73
CA GLY A 134 10.61 -2.18 15.66
C GLY A 134 12.09 -1.97 16.01
N LYS A 135 12.87 -1.68 14.98
CA LYS A 135 14.34 -1.64 15.02
C LYS A 135 14.87 -0.37 15.68
N LEU A 136 14.07 0.70 15.71
CA LEU A 136 14.47 2.00 16.23
C LEU A 136 13.98 2.16 17.67
N LYS A 137 14.86 2.68 18.54
CA LYS A 137 14.55 3.02 19.95
C LYS A 137 14.55 4.52 20.21
N THR A 138 14.60 5.29 19.13
CA THR A 138 14.58 6.74 19.14
C THR A 138 13.18 7.28 19.47
N LYS A 139 13.06 8.60 19.55
CA LYS A 139 11.79 9.33 19.66
C LYS A 139 11.81 10.53 18.72
N LEU A 140 12.12 10.26 17.44
CA LEU A 140 12.32 11.28 16.42
C LEU A 140 11.08 11.49 15.53
N ARG A 141 10.04 10.66 15.68
CA ARG A 141 8.76 10.91 15.03
C ARG A 141 8.20 12.26 15.48
N PRO A 142 7.76 13.13 14.54
CA PRO A 142 7.07 14.36 14.86
C PRO A 142 5.82 14.12 15.73
N ASP A 143 5.58 14.97 16.71
CA ASP A 143 4.35 14.93 17.49
C ASP A 143 3.14 15.38 16.67
N ASP A 144 3.29 16.47 15.91
CA ASP A 144 2.32 16.92 14.91
C ASP A 144 2.64 16.29 13.55
N TRP A 145 2.11 15.08 13.35
CA TRP A 145 2.31 14.32 12.12
C TRP A 145 1.72 15.03 10.90
N GLN A 146 0.55 15.65 11.04
CA GLN A 146 -0.12 16.31 9.92
C GLN A 146 0.69 17.50 9.41
N ALA A 147 1.13 18.39 10.32
CA ALA A 147 1.94 19.54 9.95
C ALA A 147 3.30 19.14 9.34
N ALA A 148 3.89 18.04 9.81
CA ALA A 148 5.13 17.51 9.24
C ALA A 148 4.90 16.92 7.84
N MET A 149 3.79 16.20 7.61
CA MET A 149 3.56 15.48 6.34
C MET A 149 2.95 16.36 5.24
N ASP A 150 2.05 17.29 5.57
CA ASP A 150 1.35 18.14 4.61
C ASP A 150 2.23 18.80 3.54
N PRO A 151 3.42 19.35 3.87
CA PRO A 151 4.28 19.98 2.88
C PRO A 151 4.80 19.03 1.79
N HIS A 152 4.85 17.73 2.06
CA HIS A 152 5.42 16.72 1.14
C HIS A 152 4.54 16.48 -0.09
N PHE A 153 3.23 16.76 0.02
CA PHE A 153 2.27 16.39 -1.01
C PHE A 153 2.06 17.48 -2.06
N ALA A 154 1.93 17.05 -3.31
CA ALA A 154 1.30 17.84 -4.37
C ALA A 154 -0.22 17.68 -4.23
N LYS A 155 -0.93 18.79 -4.03
CA LYS A 155 -2.38 18.76 -3.85
C LYS A 155 -3.09 18.61 -5.20
N TRP A 156 -4.17 17.84 -5.20
CA TRP A 156 -5.06 17.69 -6.35
C TRP A 156 -5.90 18.97 -6.53
N PRO A 157 -5.78 19.68 -7.66
CA PRO A 157 -6.44 20.97 -7.84
C PRO A 157 -7.98 20.87 -7.83
N ASP A 158 -8.52 19.75 -8.31
CA ASP A 158 -9.97 19.54 -8.48
C ASP A 158 -10.55 18.49 -7.51
N ALA A 159 -9.88 18.24 -6.38
CA ALA A 159 -10.34 17.24 -5.43
C ALA A 159 -11.52 17.72 -4.57
N PRO A 160 -12.47 16.82 -4.22
CA PRO A 160 -13.44 17.08 -3.17
C PRO A 160 -12.76 17.44 -1.84
N ALA A 161 -13.49 18.16 -0.98
CA ALA A 161 -13.02 18.49 0.36
C ALA A 161 -12.66 17.21 1.15
N GLY A 162 -11.45 17.16 1.70
CA GLY A 162 -10.91 16.00 2.41
C GLY A 162 -10.17 14.98 1.53
N GLU A 163 -10.13 15.18 0.20
CA GLU A 163 -9.36 14.35 -0.75
C GLU A 163 -8.27 15.15 -1.49
N GLU A 164 -7.92 16.34 -1.00
CA GLU A 164 -6.93 17.23 -1.62
C GLU A 164 -5.53 16.62 -1.68
N ILE A 165 -5.26 15.65 -0.82
CA ILE A 165 -4.00 14.90 -0.77
C ILE A 165 -4.25 13.44 -1.15
N TRP A 166 -5.04 12.73 -0.35
CA TRP A 166 -5.34 11.33 -0.53
C TRP A 166 -6.67 11.15 -1.23
N ARG A 167 -6.63 10.66 -2.48
CA ARG A 167 -7.84 10.34 -3.24
C ARG A 167 -8.23 8.89 -3.03
N LYS A 168 -9.50 8.67 -2.71
CA LYS A 168 -10.05 7.32 -2.64
C LYS A 168 -10.12 6.71 -4.03
N LEU A 169 -9.71 5.45 -4.15
CA LEU A 169 -9.87 4.71 -5.39
C LEU A 169 -11.10 3.79 -5.36
N PRO A 170 -11.86 3.71 -6.47
CA PRO A 170 -12.83 2.64 -6.66
C PRO A 170 -12.13 1.28 -6.74
N LEU A 171 -12.69 0.30 -6.04
CA LEU A 171 -12.32 -1.10 -6.17
C LEU A 171 -12.92 -1.64 -7.47
N ALA A 172 -12.08 -2.07 -8.39
CA ALA A 172 -12.49 -2.58 -9.70
C ALA A 172 -12.58 -4.11 -9.72
N LEU A 173 -11.72 -4.80 -8.97
CA LEU A 173 -11.72 -6.25 -8.83
C LEU A 173 -11.26 -6.65 -7.43
N GLU A 174 -11.94 -7.61 -6.82
CA GLU A 174 -11.43 -8.35 -5.67
C GLU A 174 -11.51 -9.85 -5.95
N ALA A 175 -10.38 -10.54 -5.75
CA ALA A 175 -10.30 -11.99 -5.77
C ALA A 175 -9.76 -12.49 -4.43
N ARG A 176 -10.54 -13.34 -3.77
CA ARG A 176 -10.20 -13.96 -2.48
C ARG A 176 -9.92 -15.44 -2.72
N SER A 177 -8.79 -15.97 -2.24
CA SER A 177 -8.58 -17.42 -2.26
C SER A 177 -9.49 -18.05 -1.20
N SER A 178 -10.11 -19.18 -1.55
CA SER A 178 -10.95 -19.97 -0.64
C SER A 178 -10.15 -21.00 0.17
N GLN A 179 -8.81 -20.95 0.14
CA GLN A 179 -7.99 -21.95 0.81
C GLN A 179 -7.95 -21.71 2.32
N GLY A 180 -8.81 -22.44 3.03
CA GLY A 180 -8.91 -22.42 4.49
C GLY A 180 -10.11 -23.16 5.08
N ARG A 181 -10.64 -24.19 4.41
CA ARG A 181 -11.50 -25.20 5.02
C ARG A 181 -11.11 -26.58 4.51
N SER A 182 -9.95 -27.05 4.94
CA SER A 182 -9.75 -28.49 5.09
C SER A 182 -10.55 -28.88 6.33
N ALA A 183 -11.60 -29.68 6.13
CA ALA A 183 -12.36 -30.31 7.19
C ALA A 183 -11.49 -31.32 7.96
#